data_AF-A0A075G742-F1
#
_entry.id   AF-A0A075G742-F1
#
_cell.length_a   1.000
_cell.length_b   1.000
_cell.length_c   1.000
_cell.angle_alpha   90.00
_cell.angle_beta   90.00
_cell.angle_gamma   90.00
#
_symmetry.space_group_name_H-M   'P 1'
#
loop_
_entity.id
_entity.type
_entity.pdbx_description
1 polymer ?
#
loop_
_entity_poly.entity_id
_entity_poly.type
_entity_poly.pdbx_seq_one_letter_code
_entity_poly.pdbx_strand_id
1 'polypeptide(L)' 'MLVRLKNDIEYKGRMVNVDSYMNLIMTDAEELKDGKITEKFGRVILRGNNVLFIKLENTL' A
#
# COMPACT_ATOMS: atom_id res chain seq x y z
N MET A 1 2.73 -0.75 -7.27
CA MET A 1 1.51 -1.36 -6.66
C MET A 1 0.81 -0.32 -5.79
N LEU A 2 -0.52 -0.35 -5.71
CA LEU A 2 -1.30 0.54 -4.87
C LEU A 2 -2.19 -0.27 -3.92
N VAL A 3 -2.13 0.04 -2.62
CA VAL A 3 -2.92 -0.62 -1.57
C VAL A 3 -3.85 0.43 -0.98
N ARG A 4 -5.17 0.21 -1.06
CA ARG A 4 -6.15 1.07 -0.41
C ARG A 4 -6.55 0.48 0.93
N LEU A 5 -6.55 1.29 1.97
CA LEU A 5 -7.02 0.93 3.30
C LEU A 5 -8.51 1.28 3.46
N LYS A 6 -9.16 0.69 4.47
CA LYS A 6 -10.58 0.94 4.80
C LYS A 6 -10.92 2.39 5.19
N ASN A 7 -9.92 3.20 5.51
CA ASN A 7 -10.06 4.61 5.88
C ASN A 7 -9.74 5.56 4.72
N ASP A 8 -9.81 5.06 3.48
CA ASP A 8 -9.57 5.82 2.24
C ASP A 8 -8.14 6.36 2.05
N ILE A 9 -7.20 5.95 2.90
CA ILE A 9 -5.77 6.18 2.69
C ILE A 9 -5.23 5.14 1.71
N GLU A 10 -4.40 5.59 0.79
CA GLU A 10 -3.74 4.74 -0.19
C GLU A 10 -2.22 4.74 0.03
N TYR A 11 -1.59 3.58 -0.11
CA TYR A 11 -0.14 3.45 -0.14
C TYR A 11 0.29 2.97 -1.51
N LYS A 12 1.16 3.74 -2.17
CA LYS A 12 1.78 3.35 -3.44
C LYS A 12 3.24 2.98 -3.19
N GLY A 13 3.68 1.82 -3.67
CA GLY A 13 5.08 1.43 -3.55
C GLY A 13 5.37 0.04 -4.12
N ARG A 14 6.52 -0.52 -3.72
CA ARG A 14 6.94 -1.87 -4.06
C ARG A 14 6.62 -2.84 -2.92
N MET A 15 5.87 -3.90 -3.22
CA MET A 15 5.64 -4.98 -2.25
C MET A 15 6.90 -5.84 -2.13
N VAL A 16 7.36 -6.04 -0.90
CA VAL A 16 8.51 -6.89 -0.57
C VAL A 16 8.08 -8.25 -0.07
N ASN A 17 7.04 -8.30 0.77
CA ASN A 17 6.52 -9.55 1.33
C ASN A 17 5.05 -9.42 1.70
N VAL A 18 4.35 -10.56 1.74
CA VAL A 18 2.97 -10.71 2.18
C VAL A 18 2.81 -12.04 2.92
N ASP A 19 2.05 -12.06 4.02
CA ASP A 19 1.71 -13.29 4.74
C ASP A 19 0.27 -13.78 4.45
N SER A 20 -0.11 -14.92 5.01
CA SER A 20 -1.45 -15.51 4.84
C SER A 20 -2.59 -14.69 5.47
N TYR A 21 -2.26 -13.71 6.32
CA TYR A 21 -3.22 -12.77 6.91
C TYR A 21 -3.28 -11.45 6.15
N MET A 22 -2.59 -11.36 5.01
CA MET A 22 -2.47 -10.17 4.17
C MET A 22 -1.75 -9.00 4.86
N ASN A 23 -0.93 -9.25 5.87
CA ASN A 23 0.01 -8.23 6.34
C ASN A 23 1.08 -8.03 5.27
N LEU A 24 1.38 -6.76 4.95
CA LEU A 24 2.23 -6.40 3.82
C LEU A 24 3.44 -5.64 4.31
N ILE A 25 4.61 -5.97 3.75
CA ILE A 25 5.81 -5.15 3.86
C ILE A 25 6.01 -4.47 2.51
N MET A 26 6.05 -3.15 2.49
CA MET A 26 6.32 -2.36 1.30
C MET A 26 7.56 -1.47 1.48
N THR A 27 8.27 -1.22 0.39
CA THR A 27 9.35 -0.25 0.29
C THR A 27 9.04 0.82 -0.75
N ASP A 28 9.76 1.94 -0.69
CA ASP A 28 9.56 3.11 -1.56
C ASP A 28 8.07 3.54 -1.54
N ALA A 29 7.51 3.58 -0.33
CA ALA A 29 6.07 3.69 -0.11
C ALA A 29 5.66 5.15 0.06
N GLU A 30 4.81 5.66 -0.81
CA GLU A 30 4.21 6.98 -0.69
C GLU A 30 2.79 6.83 -0.17
N GLU A 31 2.40 7.68 0.79
CA GLU A 31 1.02 7.81 1.22
C GLU A 31 0.30 8.80 0.32
N LEU A 32 -0.90 8.41 -0.10
CA LEU A 32 -1.79 9.20 -0.91
C LEU A 32 -3.11 9.41 -0.16
N LYS A 33 -3.57 10.66 -0.13
CA LYS A 33 -4.91 11.03 0.30
C LYS A 33 -5.59 11.77 -0.84
N ASP A 34 -6.76 11.29 -1.25
CA ASP A 34 -7.51 11.83 -2.40
C ASP A 34 -6.66 11.91 -3.68
N GLY A 35 -5.81 10.90 -3.91
CA GLY A 35 -4.92 10.82 -5.07
C GLY A 35 -3.72 11.76 -5.05
N LYS A 36 -3.51 12.54 -3.97
CA LYS A 36 -2.34 13.40 -3.79
C LYS A 36 -1.37 12.78 -2.80
N ILE A 37 -0.08 12.83 -3.12
CA ILE A 37 0.97 12.39 -2.20
C ILE A 37 0.98 13.32 -0.98
N THR A 38 0.72 12.75 0.20
CA THR A 38 0.78 13.45 1.48
C THR A 38 2.17 13.31 2.09
N GLU A 39 2.74 12.11 2.03
CA GLU A 39 4.00 11.79 2.68
C GLU A 39 4.75 10.69 1.93
N LYS A 40 6.08 10.70 2.02
CA LYS A 40 6.94 9.63 1.49
C LYS A 40 7.55 8.85 2.63
N PHE A 41 7.24 7.57 2.66
CA PHE A 41 7.82 6.59 3.56
C PHE A 41 8.85 5.72 2.83
N GLY A 42 9.95 5.40 3.50
CA GLY A 42 10.91 4.44 2.96
C GLY A 42 10.39 3.00 3.02
N ARG A 43 9.94 2.58 4.20
CA ARG A 43 9.43 1.23 4.47
C ARG A 43 8.19 1.30 5.34
N VAL A 44 7.13 0.59 4.95
CA VAL A 44 5.88 0.52 5.72
C VAL A 44 5.44 -0.93 5.93
N ILE A 45 4.77 -1.17 7.05
CA ILE A 45 4.10 -2.43 7.34
C ILE A 45 2.61 -2.13 7.42
N LEU A 46 1.82 -2.75 6.55
CA LEU A 46 0.36 -2.60 6.53
C LEU A 46 -0.28 -3.83 7.15
N ARG A 47 -1.24 -3.63 8.05
CA ARG A 47 -1.98 -4.71 8.71
C ARG A 47 -3.09 -5.21 7.78
N GLY A 48 -3.15 -6.52 7.53
CA GLY A 48 -4.03 -7.09 6.49
C GLY A 48 -5.51 -6.87 6.72
N ASN A 49 -5.98 -6.83 7.98
CA ASN A 49 -7.37 -6.56 8.30
C ASN A 49 -7.83 -5.13 7.94
N ASN A 50 -6.89 -4.20 7.71
CA ASN A 50 -7.16 -2.82 7.30
C ASN A 50 -7.11 -2.63 5.79
N VAL A 51 -6.65 -3.63 5.04
CA VAL A 51 -6.59 -3.58 3.57
C VAL A 51 -8.01 -3.71 3.01
N LEU A 52 -8.36 -2.81 2.08
CA LEU A 52 -9.60 -2.87 1.32
C LEU A 52 -9.37 -3.59 -0.01
N PHE A 53 -8.37 -3.17 -0.78
CA PHE A 53 -7.93 -3.87 -2.00
C PHE A 53 -6.46 -3.59 -2.31
N ILE A 54 -5.91 -4.42 -3.18
CA ILE A 54 -4.58 -4.24 -3.78
C ILE A 54 -4.77 -4.13 -5.29
N LYS A 55 -4.32 -3.01 -5.85
CA LYS A 55 -4.28 -2.76 -7.29
C LYS A 55 -2.88 -3.04 -7.82
N LEU A 56 -2.80 -4.04 -8.69
CA LEU A 56 -1.62 -4.32 -9.49
C LEU A 56 -1.53 -3.28 -10.61
N GLU A 57 -0.36 -2.69 -10.81
CA GLU A 57 -0.12 -1.88 -12.00
C GLU A 57 0.17 -2.85 -13.16
N ASN A 58 -0.71 -2.89 -14.16
CA ASN A 58 -0.43 -3.61 -15.39
C ASN A 58 0.75 -2.94 -16.08
N THR A 59 1.88 -3.64 -16.11
CA THR A 59 2.96 -3.36 -17.06
C THR A 59 2.65 -4.22 -18.28
N LEU A 60 2.12 -3.60 -19.34
CA LEU A 60 2.12 -4.20 -20.69
C LEU A 60 3.55 -4.20 -21.23
#